data_AF-A0A1X0T2D8-F1
#
_entry.id   AF-A0A1X0T2D8-F1
#
_cell.length_a   1.000
_cell.length_b   1.000
_cell.length_c   1.000
_cell.angle_alpha   90.00
_cell.angle_beta   90.00
_cell.angle_gamma   90.00
#
_symmetry.space_group_name_H-M   'P 1'
#
loop_
_entity.id
_entity.type
_entity.pdbx_description
1 polymer ?
#
loop_
_entity_poly.entity_id
_entity_poly.type
_entity_poly.pdbx_seq_one_letter_code
_entity_poly.pdbx_strand_id
1 'polypeptide(L)' 'MITDAHEQGRLAFANNHPMSSCRYPVGSDLRANWMAGWQAAQNAAPRGGASHPGLMADARRAAGVDRPAAHES' A
#
# COMPACT_ATOMS: atom_id res chain seq x y z
N MET A 1 -24.48 0.45 -13.69
CA MET A 1 -23.36 -0.52 -13.60
C MET A 1 -23.16 -0.86 -12.14
N ILE A 2 -23.37 -2.11 -11.74
CA ILE A 2 -22.90 -2.61 -10.44
C ILE A 2 -21.40 -2.83 -10.64
N THR A 3 -20.56 -1.98 -10.05
CA THR A 3 -19.13 -2.25 -9.99
C THR A 3 -18.95 -3.45 -9.07
N ASP A 4 -18.33 -4.51 -9.57
CA ASP A 4 -18.12 -5.74 -8.81
C ASP A 4 -17.31 -5.43 -7.54
N ALA A 5 -17.69 -6.02 -6.40
CA ALA A 5 -17.00 -5.78 -5.13
C ALA A 5 -15.49 -6.04 -5.26
N HIS A 6 -15.09 -7.02 -6.06
CA HIS A 6 -13.69 -7.31 -6.36
C HIS A 6 -13.00 -6.16 -7.11
N GLU A 7 -13.65 -5.58 -8.11
CA GLU A 7 -13.11 -4.43 -8.85
C GLU A 7 -13.00 -3.19 -7.96
N GLN A 8 -13.99 -2.96 -7.08
CA GLN A 8 -13.92 -1.90 -6.08
C GLN A 8 -12.72 -2.08 -5.13
N GLY A 9 -12.39 -3.31 -4.75
CA GLY A 9 -11.21 -3.63 -3.95
C GLY A 9 -9.90 -3.30 -4.65
N ARG A 10 -9.79 -3.66 -5.94
CA ARG A 10 -8.62 -3.29 -6.76
C ARG A 10 -8.46 -1.78 -6.87
N LEU A 11 -9.55 -1.06 -7.15
CA LEU A 11 -9.55 0.40 -7.27
C LEU A 11 -9.19 1.07 -5.95
N ALA A 12 -9.64 0.53 -4.81
CA ALA A 12 -9.28 1.05 -3.51
C ALA A 12 -7.75 1.00 -3.29
N PHE A 13 -7.09 -0.11 -3.61
CA PHE A 13 -5.63 -0.19 -3.54
C PHE A 13 -4.95 0.82 -4.47
N ALA A 14 -5.41 0.92 -5.73
CA ALA A 14 -4.86 1.87 -6.71
C ALA A 14 -4.98 3.34 -6.26
N ASN A 15 -6.03 3.67 -5.49
CA ASN A 15 -6.27 4.99 -4.92
C ASN A 15 -5.69 5.15 -3.50
N ASN A 16 -4.81 4.23 -3.05
CA ASN A 16 -4.15 4.27 -1.75
C ASN A 16 -5.11 4.23 -0.54
N HIS A 17 -6.27 3.56 -0.69
CA HIS A 17 -7.18 3.30 0.41
C HIS A 17 -6.79 2.02 1.17
N PRO A 18 -6.78 2.05 2.51
CA PRO A 18 -6.47 0.89 3.32
C PRO A 18 -7.60 -0.13 3.29
N MET A 19 -7.27 -1.39 3.58
CA MET A 19 -8.23 -2.49 3.61
C MET A 19 -9.38 -2.28 4.62
N SER A 20 -9.15 -1.48 5.67
CA SER A 20 -10.15 -1.07 6.66
C SER A 20 -11.23 -0.13 6.10
N SER A 21 -11.03 0.47 4.92
CA SER A 21 -12.02 1.33 4.27
C SER A 21 -13.20 0.56 3.66
N CYS A 22 -13.16 -0.77 3.68
CA CYS A 22 -14.23 -1.61 3.17
C CYS A 22 -15.52 -1.39 3.97
N ARG A 23 -16.55 -0.84 3.28
CA ARG A 23 -17.86 -0.54 3.85
C ARG A 23 -18.81 -1.75 3.91
N TYR A 24 -18.44 -2.86 3.27
CA TYR A 24 -19.28 -4.06 3.28
C TYR A 24 -19.32 -4.69 4.68
N PRO A 25 -20.48 -5.23 5.12
CA PRO A 25 -20.63 -5.88 6.41
C PRO A 25 -19.62 -7.02 6.60
N VAL A 26 -19.13 -7.17 7.83
CA VAL A 26 -18.28 -8.31 8.20
C VAL A 26 -19.07 -9.60 8.01
N GLY A 27 -18.46 -10.60 7.36
CA GLY A 27 -19.11 -11.87 7.04
C GLY A 27 -19.92 -11.87 5.73
N SER A 28 -20.02 -10.75 5.01
CA SER A 28 -20.65 -10.74 3.68
C SER A 28 -19.69 -11.21 2.58
N ASP A 29 -20.23 -11.92 1.59
CA ASP A 29 -19.48 -12.34 0.40
C ASP A 29 -18.91 -11.14 -0.37
N LEU A 30 -19.63 -10.01 -0.36
CA LEU A 30 -19.17 -8.75 -0.95
C LEU A 30 -17.89 -8.25 -0.27
N ARG A 31 -17.79 -8.34 1.06
CA ARG A 31 -16.57 -7.98 1.77
C ARG A 31 -15.43 -8.93 1.41
N ALA A 32 -15.70 -10.23 1.31
CA ALA A 32 -14.69 -11.22 0.92
C ALA A 32 -14.15 -10.94 -0.49
N ASN A 33 -15.05 -10.68 -1.45
CA ASN A 33 -14.69 -10.34 -2.83
C ASN A 33 -13.90 -9.03 -2.91
N TRP A 34 -14.31 -7.99 -2.16
CA TRP A 34 -13.58 -6.73 -2.08
C TRP A 34 -12.16 -6.90 -1.52
N MET A 35 -12.03 -7.67 -0.43
CA MET A 35 -10.73 -7.95 0.18
C MET A 35 -9.83 -8.78 -0.74
N ALA A 36 -10.39 -9.71 -1.51
CA ALA A 36 -9.66 -10.48 -2.50
C ALA A 36 -9.11 -9.57 -3.62
N GLY A 37 -9.93 -8.65 -4.14
CA GLY A 37 -9.50 -7.70 -5.16
C GLY A 37 -8.41 -6.74 -4.69
N TRP A 38 -8.51 -6.24 -3.45
CA TRP A 38 -7.49 -5.38 -2.84
C TRP A 38 -6.15 -6.12 -2.71
N GLN A 39 -6.17 -7.36 -2.19
CA GLN A 39 -4.97 -8.20 -2.07
C GLN A 39 -4.37 -8.57 -3.44
N ALA A 40 -5.21 -8.87 -4.43
CA ALA A 40 -4.75 -9.13 -5.79
C ALA A 40 -3.98 -7.93 -6.37
N ALA A 41 -4.50 -6.71 -6.17
CA ALA A 41 -3.81 -5.49 -6.59
C ALA A 41 -2.49 -5.27 -5.82
N GLN A 42 -2.46 -5.52 -4.51
CA GLN A 42 -1.24 -5.44 -3.71
C GLN A 42 -0.17 -6.44 -4.19
N ASN A 43 -0.56 -7.67 -4.48
CA ASN A 43 0.36 -8.71 -4.96
C ASN A 43 0.88 -8.43 -6.38
N ALA A 44 0.06 -7.80 -7.22
CA ALA A 44 0.44 -7.41 -8.57
C ALA A 44 1.31 -6.14 -8.61
N ALA A 45 1.27 -5.32 -7.55
CA ALA A 45 2.11 -4.13 -7.47
C ALA A 45 3.59 -4.53 -7.33
N PRO A 46 4.50 -3.91 -8.10
CA PRO A 46 5.93 -4.15 -7.93
C PRO A 46 6.30 -3.82 -6.48
N ARG A 47 7.00 -4.73 -5.79
CA ARG A 47 7.45 -4.62 -4.39
C ARG A 47 8.47 -3.49 -4.14
N GLY A 48 8.48 -2.46 -4.99
CA GLY A 48 9.44 -1.35 -5.02
C GLY A 48 8.88 0.03 -4.68
N GLY A 49 7.61 0.20 -4.29
CA GLY A 49 7.10 1.57 -4.10
C GLY A 49 5.77 1.78 -3.38
N ALA A 50 5.12 0.75 -2.82
CA ALA A 50 4.02 0.97 -1.90
C ALA A 50 4.61 1.29 -0.52
N SER A 51 5.02 2.54 -0.34
CA SER A 51 5.17 3.13 0.99
C SER A 51 3.82 3.01 1.66
N HIS A 52 3.59 1.94 2.42
CA HIS A 52 2.60 1.98 3.49
C HIS A 52 3.06 3.12 4.41
N PRO A 53 2.30 4.22 4.57
CA PRO A 53 2.60 5.19 5.61
C PRO A 53 2.23 4.51 6.94
N GLY A 54 3.15 3.72 7.47
CA GLY A 54 2.87 2.91 8.66
C GLY A 54 4.07 2.23 9.29
N LEU A 55 4.88 1.45 8.56
CA LEU A 55 5.91 0.63 9.19
C LEU A 55 7.07 0.39 8.19
N MET A 56 8.29 0.87 8.51
CA MET A 56 9.57 0.71 7.76
C MET A 56 10.00 1.83 6.79
N ALA A 57 9.90 3.11 7.17
CA ALA A 57 10.60 4.20 6.46
C ALA A 57 11.90 4.68 7.15
N ASP A 58 12.09 4.40 8.45
CA ASP A 58 13.23 4.95 9.21
C ASP A 58 14.55 4.18 9.05
N ALA A 59 14.54 2.96 8.50
CA ALA A 59 15.77 2.17 8.39
C ALA A 59 16.72 2.66 7.27
N ARG A 60 16.24 3.46 6.31
CA ARG A 60 17.04 3.84 5.12
C ARG A 60 17.71 5.21 5.20
N ARG A 61 17.37 6.04 6.19
CA ARG A 61 17.97 7.38 6.37
C ARG A 61 19.26 7.38 7.17
N ALA A 62 19.58 6.29 7.88
CA ALA A 62 20.77 6.20 8.72
C ALA A 62 22.07 5.82 7.98
N ALA A 63 22.03 5.58 6.66
CA ALA A 63 23.21 5.18 5.87
C ALA A 63 23.90 6.35 5.13
N GLY A 64 23.61 7.60 5.50
CA GLY A 64 24.08 8.80 4.78
C GLY A 64 24.78 9.85 5.65
N VAL A 65 25.24 9.49 6.85
CA VAL A 65 26.07 10.37 7.70
C VAL A 65 27.47 9.76 7.80
N ASP A 66 28.23 9.84 6.71
CA ASP A 66 29.68 10.00 6.80
C ASP A 66 30.22 10.55 5.47
N ARG A 67 30.36 11.86 5.40
CA ARG A 67 31.21 12.52 4.41
C ARG A 67 31.83 13.74 5.08
N PRO A 68 33.04 13.63 5.63
CA PRO A 68 33.80 14.82 5.96
C PRO A 68 34.24 15.47 4.64
N ALA A 69 33.74 16.68 4.40
CA ALA A 69 34.26 17.55 3.36
C ALA A 69 35.71 17.91 3.71
N ALA A 70 36.66 17.51 2.86
CA ALA A 70 38.02 18.00 2.95
C ALA A 70 38.01 19.52 2.71
N HIS A 71 38.53 20.25 3.69
CA HIS A 71 38.79 21.68 3.62
C HIS A 71 40.27 21.84 3.26
N GLU A 72 40.55 22.27 2.03
CA GLU A 72 41.90 22.69 1.61
C GLU A 72 41.94 24.22 1.53
N SER A 73 42.87 24.79 2.29
CA SER A 73 43.27 26.21 2.31
C SER A 73 44.49 26.43 1.42
#